data_AF-J9VQD0-F1
#
_entry.id   AF-J9VQD0-F1
#
_cell.length_a   1.000
_cell.length_b   1.000
_cell.length_c   1.000
_cell.angle_alpha   90.00
_cell.angle_beta   90.00
_cell.angle_gamma   90.00
#
_symmetry.space_group_name_H-M   'P 1'
#
loop_
_entity.id
_entity.type
_entity.pdbx_description
1 polymer ?
#
loop_
_entity_poly.entity_id
_entity_poly.type
_entity_poly.pdbx_seq_one_letter_code
_entity_poly.pdbx_strand_id
1 'polypeptide(L)'
;MSLQDRFASQDPLSLLSGATTLSLITAASQASLAYNLPVVLFGILSYEMKNSNAPFRQFLVLIPLTLILDLYAILFRSLSILAWVVTLLLALLKAPLFFSCLAQLRERGGELNFEGWTGIGGLNRLGGQNSWGMPASMPGDFGDNQPSAAPAQQAFPSSGGFRLGGDEEEGQGHPTGAPGRNGYQTIG
;
A
#
# COMPACT_ATOMS: atom_id res chain seq x y z
N MET A 1 17.32 13.50 -22.96
CA MET A 1 16.11 13.53 -22.10
C MET A 1 15.00 12.81 -22.82
N SER A 2 14.49 11.72 -22.25
CA SER A 2 13.39 10.96 -22.83
C SER A 2 12.06 11.73 -22.71
N LEU A 3 11.03 11.37 -23.49
CA LEU A 3 9.69 11.96 -23.34
C LEU A 3 9.11 11.70 -21.94
N GLN A 4 9.46 10.56 -21.35
CA GLN A 4 9.05 10.19 -19.99
C GLN A 4 9.64 11.14 -18.95
N ASP A 5 10.92 11.51 -19.08
CA ASP A 5 11.56 12.48 -18.17
C ASP A 5 10.89 13.86 -18.24
N ARG A 6 10.50 14.29 -19.45
CA ARG A 6 9.83 15.58 -19.65
C ARG A 6 8.46 15.61 -18.98
N PHE A 7 7.69 14.53 -19.08
CA PHE A 7 6.42 14.41 -18.38
C PHE A 7 6.59 14.29 -16.87
N ALA A 8 7.60 13.55 -16.40
CA ALA A 8 7.92 13.45 -14.98
C ALA A 8 8.32 14.78 -14.35
N SER A 9 8.95 15.69 -15.11
CA SER A 9 9.39 17.02 -14.62
C SER A 9 8.28 18.07 -14.48
N GLN A 10 7.05 17.76 -14.88
CA GLN A 10 5.93 18.72 -14.77
C GLN A 10 5.36 18.74 -13.35
N ASP A 11 4.87 19.91 -12.92
CA ASP A 11 4.20 20.06 -11.62
C ASP A 11 2.84 19.32 -11.63
N PRO A 12 2.68 18.26 -10.81
CA PRO A 12 1.45 17.48 -10.77
C PRO A 12 0.23 18.29 -10.31
N LEU A 13 0.41 19.28 -9.43
CA LEU A 13 -0.71 20.11 -8.95
C LEU A 13 -1.28 20.99 -10.06
N SER A 14 -0.40 21.61 -10.85
CA SER A 14 -0.80 22.36 -12.04
C SER A 14 -1.59 21.46 -13.02
N LEU A 15 -1.11 20.25 -13.28
CA LEU A 15 -1.80 19.28 -14.15
C LEU A 15 -3.15 18.85 -13.57
N LEU A 16 -3.23 18.54 -12.27
CA LEU A 16 -4.47 18.19 -11.58
C LEU A 16 -5.48 19.34 -11.61
N SER A 17 -5.04 20.57 -11.43
CA SER A 17 -5.91 21.75 -11.50
C SER A 17 -6.47 21.96 -12.92
N GLY A 18 -5.63 21.81 -13.96
CA GLY A 18 -6.06 21.85 -15.35
C GLY A 18 -7.02 20.71 -15.71
N ALA A 19 -6.76 19.50 -15.20
CA ALA A 19 -7.68 18.38 -15.36
C ALA A 19 -9.02 18.63 -14.65
N THR A 20 -9.00 19.33 -13.51
CA THR A 20 -10.22 19.67 -12.75
C THR A 20 -11.09 20.65 -13.51
N THR A 21 -10.51 21.70 -14.08
CA THR A 21 -11.27 22.70 -14.86
C THR A 21 -11.89 22.09 -16.11
N LEU A 22 -11.12 21.28 -16.86
CA LEU A 22 -11.63 20.55 -18.02
C LEU A 22 -12.71 19.52 -17.63
N SER A 23 -12.54 18.83 -16.50
CA SER A 23 -13.54 17.90 -15.97
C SER A 23 -14.83 18.60 -15.56
N LEU A 24 -14.73 19.81 -15.00
CA LEU A 24 -15.89 20.63 -14.62
C LEU A 24 -16.67 21.07 -15.87
N ILE A 25 -15.97 21.52 -16.92
CA ILE A 25 -16.59 21.89 -18.20
C ILE A 25 -17.32 20.68 -18.80
N THR A 26 -16.69 19.49 -18.74
CA THR A 26 -17.30 18.27 -19.29
C THR A 26 -18.50 17.82 -18.46
N ALA A 27 -18.46 17.98 -17.13
CA ALA A 27 -19.57 17.67 -16.23
C ALA A 27 -20.76 18.63 -16.41
N ALA A 28 -20.50 19.92 -16.68
CA ALA A 28 -21.52 20.91 -16.98
C ALA A 28 -22.12 20.77 -18.39
N SER A 29 -21.47 20.02 -19.28
CA SER A 29 -21.95 19.79 -20.65
C SER A 29 -23.04 18.70 -20.70
N GLN A 30 -23.89 18.77 -21.72
CA GLN A 30 -24.94 17.76 -21.98
C GLN A 30 -24.41 16.33 -22.18
N ALA A 31 -23.12 16.18 -22.52
CA ALA A 31 -22.47 14.90 -22.69
C ALA A 31 -22.27 14.11 -21.38
N SER A 32 -22.34 14.79 -20.23
CA SER A 32 -22.23 14.25 -18.87
C SER A 32 -21.21 13.10 -18.73
N LEU A 33 -19.91 13.42 -18.85
CA LEU A 33 -18.83 12.54 -18.37
C LEU A 33 -18.52 12.89 -16.91
N ALA A 34 -19.54 12.78 -16.05
CA ALA A 34 -19.48 13.22 -14.66
C ALA A 34 -18.47 12.43 -13.81
N TYR A 35 -17.98 11.28 -14.26
CA TYR A 35 -16.99 10.47 -13.52
C TYR A 35 -15.60 11.11 -13.47
N ASN A 36 -15.23 11.97 -14.42
CA ASN A 36 -13.88 12.57 -14.46
C ASN A 36 -13.66 13.55 -13.30
N LEU A 37 -14.68 14.35 -12.97
CA LEU A 37 -14.61 15.33 -11.91
C LEU A 37 -14.28 14.74 -10.53
N PRO A 38 -15.04 13.76 -9.98
CA PRO A 38 -14.72 13.18 -8.67
C PRO A 38 -13.39 12.44 -8.66
N VAL A 39 -12.98 11.81 -9.77
CA VAL A 39 -11.68 11.12 -9.85
C VAL A 39 -10.52 12.11 -9.79
N VAL A 40 -10.59 13.24 -10.49
CA VAL A 40 -9.53 14.26 -10.45
C VAL A 40 -9.51 14.98 -9.11
N LEU A 41 -10.66 15.27 -8.50
CA LEU A 41 -10.74 15.82 -7.14
C LEU A 41 -10.15 14.85 -6.10
N PHE A 42 -10.43 13.56 -6.23
CA PHE A 42 -9.77 12.53 -5.43
C PHE A 42 -8.25 12.52 -5.66
N GLY A 43 -7.80 12.77 -6.90
CA GLY A 43 -6.39 12.99 -7.21
C GLY A 43 -5.75 14.12 -6.42
N ILE A 44 -6.39 15.30 -6.37
CA ILE A 44 -5.91 16.44 -5.55
C ILE A 44 -5.85 16.06 -4.08
N LEU A 45 -6.94 15.48 -3.54
CA LEU A 45 -6.99 15.09 -2.13
C LEU A 45 -5.89 14.07 -1.78
N SER A 46 -5.73 13.04 -2.61
CA SER A 46 -4.73 12.00 -2.41
C SER A 46 -3.29 12.51 -2.55
N TYR A 47 -3.07 13.51 -3.40
CA TYR A 47 -1.77 14.16 -3.52
C TYR A 47 -1.41 14.93 -2.25
N GLU A 48 -2.36 15.65 -1.65
CA GLU A 48 -2.17 16.39 -0.40
C GLU A 48 -1.99 15.48 0.84
N MET A 49 -2.52 14.26 0.80
CA MET A 49 -2.35 13.26 1.86
C MET A 49 -0.93 12.69 1.90
N LYS A 50 0.01 13.41 2.52
CA LYS A 50 1.42 12.97 2.66
C LYS A 50 1.64 11.86 3.70
N ASN A 51 0.66 11.63 4.58
CA ASN A 51 0.75 10.63 5.65
C ASN A 51 0.52 9.19 5.17
N SER A 52 -0.08 9.02 3.98
CA SER A 52 -0.37 7.68 3.43
C SER A 52 -0.29 7.68 1.91
N ASN A 53 0.47 6.73 1.37
CA ASN A 53 0.57 6.53 -0.08
C ASN A 53 -0.58 5.69 -0.66
N ALA A 54 -1.43 5.08 0.18
CA ALA A 54 -2.53 4.22 -0.27
C ALA A 54 -3.55 4.92 -1.19
N PRO A 55 -4.14 6.09 -0.83
CA PRO A 55 -5.09 6.78 -1.71
C PRO A 55 -4.42 7.27 -3.00
N PHE A 56 -3.15 7.65 -2.92
CA PHE A 56 -2.40 8.13 -4.08
C PHE A 56 -2.11 7.00 -5.08
N ARG A 57 -1.82 5.78 -4.60
CA ARG A 57 -1.73 4.57 -5.44
C ARG A 57 -3.07 4.23 -6.09
N GLN A 58 -4.17 4.32 -5.34
CA GLN A 58 -5.52 4.10 -5.88
C GLN A 58 -5.83 5.11 -7.00
N PHE A 59 -5.50 6.38 -6.80
CA PHE A 59 -5.67 7.42 -7.82
C PHE A 59 -4.88 7.07 -9.08
N LEU A 60 -3.61 6.68 -8.95
CA LEU A 60 -2.77 6.30 -10.10
C LEU A 60 -3.33 5.12 -10.91
N VAL A 61 -4.03 4.18 -10.28
CA VAL A 61 -4.72 3.09 -10.99
C VAL A 61 -6.01 3.57 -11.68
N LEU A 62 -6.73 4.53 -11.08
CA LEU A 62 -7.94 5.10 -11.67
C LEU A 62 -7.66 5.93 -12.93
N ILE A 63 -6.48 6.54 -13.07
CA ILE A 63 -6.13 7.36 -14.24
C ILE A 63 -6.19 6.56 -15.56
N PRO A 64 -5.45 5.46 -15.73
CA PRO A 64 -5.51 4.69 -16.97
C PRO A 64 -6.90 4.09 -17.20
N LEU A 65 -7.63 3.72 -16.13
CA LEU A 65 -8.99 3.21 -16.26
C LEU A 65 -9.96 4.28 -16.80
N THR A 66 -9.87 5.50 -16.28
CA THR A 66 -10.66 6.62 -16.80
C THR A 66 -10.22 7.09 -18.18
N LEU A 67 -8.94 6.92 -18.54
CA LEU A 67 -8.47 7.16 -19.91
C LEU A 67 -9.16 6.23 -20.91
N ILE A 68 -9.31 4.94 -20.56
CA ILE A 68 -10.04 3.97 -21.40
C ILE A 68 -11.51 4.39 -21.55
N LEU A 69 -12.15 4.86 -20.47
CA LEU A 69 -13.53 5.35 -20.52
C LEU A 69 -13.67 6.61 -21.39
N ASP A 70 -12.70 7.52 -21.35
CA ASP A 70 -12.70 8.71 -22.20
C ASP A 70 -12.56 8.35 -23.68
N LEU A 71 -11.66 7.41 -24.02
CA LEU A 71 -11.54 6.90 -25.39
C LEU A 71 -12.85 6.22 -25.84
N TYR A 72 -13.46 5.40 -24.98
CA TYR A 72 -14.76 4.81 -25.26
C TYR A 72 -15.83 5.88 -25.54
N ALA A 73 -15.89 6.93 -24.72
CA ALA A 73 -16.83 8.03 -24.93
C ALA A 73 -16.60 8.77 -26.25
N ILE A 74 -15.34 9.03 -26.61
CA ILE A 74 -14.98 9.69 -27.87
C ILE A 74 -15.36 8.85 -29.10
N LEU A 75 -15.15 7.53 -29.03
CA LEU A 75 -15.38 6.63 -30.17
C LEU A 75 -16.85 6.25 -30.35
N PHE A 76 -17.61 6.09 -29.27
CA PHE A 76 -18.94 5.47 -29.32
C PHE A 76 -20.09 6.39 -28.92
N ARG A 77 -19.85 7.55 -28.30
CA ARG A 77 -20.93 8.51 -27.97
C ARG A 77 -20.97 9.67 -28.97
N SER A 78 -22.18 10.13 -29.27
CA SER A 78 -22.41 11.39 -29.97
C SER A 78 -22.23 12.56 -29.00
N LEU A 79 -21.03 13.11 -28.93
CA LEU A 79 -20.71 14.27 -28.12
C LEU A 79 -20.93 15.57 -28.92
N SER A 80 -21.30 16.66 -28.24
CA SER A 80 -21.22 17.98 -28.86
C SER A 80 -19.76 18.31 -29.17
N ILE A 81 -19.50 19.16 -30.16
CA ILE A 81 -18.11 19.46 -30.59
C ILE A 81 -17.24 19.98 -29.45
N LEU A 82 -17.82 20.80 -28.56
CA LEU A 82 -17.14 21.30 -27.36
C LEU A 82 -16.79 20.14 -26.41
N ALA A 83 -17.74 19.26 -26.11
CA ALA A 83 -17.49 18.13 -25.21
C ALA A 83 -16.47 17.16 -25.80
N TRP A 84 -16.47 16.97 -27.12
CA TRP A 84 -15.50 16.14 -27.82
C TRP A 84 -14.08 16.71 -27.69
N VAL A 85 -13.89 18.01 -27.97
CA VAL A 85 -12.60 18.69 -27.85
C VAL A 85 -12.10 18.67 -26.40
N VAL A 86 -12.95 18.99 -25.44
CA VAL A 86 -12.56 19.00 -24.02
C VAL A 86 -12.20 17.60 -23.52
N THR A 87 -12.96 16.56 -23.92
CA THR A 87 -12.65 15.17 -23.56
C THR A 87 -11.34 14.71 -24.19
N LEU A 88 -11.06 15.11 -25.44
CA LEU A 88 -9.79 14.83 -26.10
C LEU A 88 -8.61 15.49 -25.36
N LEU A 89 -8.75 16.77 -24.99
CA LEU A 89 -7.73 17.47 -24.19
C LEU A 89 -7.53 16.81 -22.83
N LEU A 90 -8.61 16.36 -22.17
CA LEU A 90 -8.54 15.64 -20.91
C LEU A 90 -7.78 14.31 -21.07
N ALA A 91 -8.09 13.53 -22.11
CA ALA A 91 -7.43 12.27 -22.41
C ALA A 91 -5.92 12.46 -22.67
N LEU A 92 -5.55 13.50 -23.42
CA LEU A 92 -4.15 13.86 -23.65
C LEU A 92 -3.44 14.30 -22.36
N LEU A 93 -4.14 15.00 -21.46
CA LEU A 93 -3.59 15.47 -20.19
C LEU A 93 -3.37 14.33 -19.17
N LYS A 94 -4.15 13.24 -19.24
CA LYS A 94 -4.00 12.10 -18.33
C LYS A 94 -2.64 11.40 -18.46
N ALA A 95 -2.05 11.37 -19.66
CA ALA A 95 -0.73 10.76 -19.88
C ALA A 95 0.39 11.47 -19.10
N PRO A 96 0.65 12.79 -19.30
CA PRO A 96 1.65 13.50 -18.50
C PRO A 96 1.31 13.44 -17.01
N LEU A 97 0.03 13.61 -16.65
CA LEU A 97 -0.42 13.58 -15.26
C LEU A 97 -0.09 12.23 -14.58
N PHE A 98 -0.29 11.10 -15.27
CA PHE A 98 0.10 9.80 -14.75
C PHE A 98 1.61 9.70 -14.49
N PHE A 99 2.45 10.14 -15.43
CA PHE A 99 3.90 10.09 -15.25
C PHE A 99 4.40 11.04 -14.16
N SER A 100 3.88 12.27 -14.08
CA SER A 100 4.23 13.20 -13.00
C SER A 100 3.80 12.66 -11.64
N CYS A 101 2.58 12.15 -11.51
CA CYS A 101 2.11 11.56 -10.25
C CYS A 101 2.88 10.28 -9.90
N LEU A 102 3.29 9.48 -10.89
CA LEU A 102 4.11 8.30 -10.65
C LEU A 102 5.52 8.66 -10.16
N ALA A 103 6.15 9.68 -10.73
CA ALA A 103 7.43 10.19 -10.25
C ALA A 103 7.32 10.64 -8.79
N GLN A 104 6.27 11.39 -8.45
CA GLN A 104 6.00 11.80 -7.07
C GLN A 104 5.75 10.64 -6.11
N LEU A 105 5.08 9.57 -6.57
CA LEU A 105 4.89 8.38 -5.74
C LEU A 105 6.24 7.75 -5.41
N ARG A 106 7.15 7.65 -6.39
CA ARG A 106 8.50 7.11 -6.20
C ARG A 106 9.35 8.00 -5.29
N GLU A 107 9.25 9.33 -5.43
CA GLU A 107 9.90 10.29 -4.52
C GLU A 107 9.43 10.12 -3.07
N ARG A 108 8.17 9.73 -2.84
CA ARG A 108 7.61 9.40 -1.52
C ARG A 108 7.97 7.99 -1.04
N GLY A 109 8.86 7.27 -1.73
CA GLY A 109 9.21 5.88 -1.42
C GLY A 109 8.07 4.88 -1.67
N GLY A 110 7.09 5.26 -2.48
CA GLY A 110 5.96 4.41 -2.83
C GLY A 110 6.17 3.67 -4.15
N GLU A 111 5.62 2.46 -4.23
CA GLU A 111 5.59 1.65 -5.45
C GLU A 111 4.15 1.46 -5.94
N LEU A 112 3.98 1.35 -7.26
CA LEU A 112 2.71 1.05 -7.89
C LEU A 112 2.44 -0.46 -7.79
N ASN A 113 1.96 -0.89 -6.62
CA ASN A 113 1.60 -2.29 -6.38
C ASN A 113 0.08 -2.45 -6.52
N PHE A 114 -0.35 -3.32 -7.44
CA PHE A 114 -1.75 -3.67 -7.65
C PHE A 114 -2.37 -4.43 -6.47
N GLU A 115 -1.54 -4.94 -5.57
CA GLU A 115 -1.91 -5.60 -4.31
C GLU A 115 -2.68 -4.68 -3.36
N GLY A 116 -2.58 -3.35 -3.53
CA GLY A 116 -3.39 -2.37 -2.78
C GLY A 116 -4.77 -2.07 -3.40
N TRP A 117 -5.02 -2.44 -4.65
CA TRP A 117 -6.34 -2.30 -5.29
C TRP A 117 -7.34 -3.31 -4.73
N THR A 118 -6.87 -4.50 -4.34
CA THR A 118 -7.68 -5.53 -3.66
C THR A 118 -8.02 -5.16 -2.20
N GLY A 119 -7.55 -4.01 -1.72
CA GLY A 119 -7.90 -3.41 -0.42
C GLY A 119 -9.35 -2.93 -0.32
N ILE A 120 -10.15 -3.01 -1.39
CA ILE A 120 -11.62 -3.04 -1.30
C ILE A 120 -12.03 -4.41 -0.74
N GLY A 121 -11.79 -4.61 0.57
CA GLY A 121 -12.47 -5.50 1.53
C GLY A 121 -12.93 -6.93 1.18
N GLY A 122 -12.66 -7.50 0.00
CA GLY A 122 -13.34 -8.74 -0.42
C GLY A 122 -12.58 -9.63 -1.40
N LEU A 123 -11.68 -9.10 -2.22
CA LEU A 123 -10.95 -9.91 -3.21
C LEU A 123 -9.63 -10.51 -2.69
N ASN A 124 -9.10 -9.98 -1.59
CA ASN A 124 -7.82 -10.43 -1.02
C ASN A 124 -7.89 -11.77 -0.25
N ARG A 125 -9.05 -12.45 -0.25
CA ARG A 125 -9.22 -13.78 0.37
C ARG A 125 -9.11 -14.94 -0.63
N LEU A 126 -8.97 -14.67 -1.94
CA LEU A 126 -8.98 -15.72 -2.96
C LEU A 126 -7.64 -15.94 -3.69
N GLY A 127 -6.63 -15.11 -3.46
CA GLY A 127 -5.34 -15.22 -4.13
C GLY A 127 -4.22 -15.20 -3.10
N GLY A 128 -3.71 -16.37 -2.75
CA GLY A 128 -2.54 -16.51 -1.89
C GLY A 128 -1.37 -15.68 -2.41
N GLN A 129 -0.76 -14.95 -1.49
CA GLN A 129 0.67 -14.66 -1.38
C GLN A 129 1.47 -14.72 -2.70
N ASN A 130 1.48 -13.61 -3.45
CA ASN A 130 2.35 -13.44 -4.60
C ASN A 130 3.21 -12.17 -4.43
N SER A 131 4.14 -12.22 -3.46
CA SER A 131 5.18 -11.22 -3.26
C SER A 131 6.29 -11.38 -4.31
N TRP A 132 6.16 -10.71 -5.46
CA TRP A 132 7.23 -10.60 -6.46
C TRP A 132 8.32 -9.62 -5.98
N GLY A 133 9.15 -10.05 -5.02
CA GLY A 133 10.34 -9.27 -4.65
C GLY A 133 11.02 -9.60 -3.32
N MET A 134 10.48 -10.50 -2.49
CA MET A 134 11.20 -10.94 -1.29
C MET A 134 11.79 -12.35 -1.50
N PRO A 135 13.10 -12.56 -1.27
CA PRO A 135 13.63 -13.91 -1.14
C PRO A 135 12.94 -14.58 0.06
N ALA A 136 12.23 -15.67 -0.23
CA ALA A 136 11.65 -16.55 0.76
C ALA A 136 12.77 -17.22 1.57
N SER A 137 13.25 -16.54 2.61
CA SER A 137 14.12 -17.11 3.62
C SER A 137 13.60 -16.78 5.01
N MET A 138 12.53 -17.45 5.40
CA MET A 138 12.20 -17.70 6.81
C MET A 138 11.29 -18.94 6.90
N PRO A 139 11.83 -20.12 7.28
CA PRO A 139 11.04 -21.30 7.59
C PRO A 139 10.56 -21.23 9.03
N GLY A 140 9.24 -21.25 9.25
CA GLY A 140 8.70 -21.38 10.61
C GLY A 140 7.29 -20.87 10.80
N ASP A 141 6.36 -21.20 9.91
CA ASP A 141 4.93 -21.08 10.21
C ASP A 141 4.42 -22.46 10.62
N PHE A 142 4.45 -22.74 11.94
CA PHE A 142 3.79 -23.89 12.55
C PHE A 142 2.44 -23.43 13.07
N GLY A 143 1.42 -23.55 12.22
CA GLY A 143 0.02 -23.46 12.61
C GLY A 143 -0.70 -24.74 12.23
N ASP A 144 -0.64 -25.77 13.07
CA ASP A 144 -1.57 -26.89 12.94
C ASP A 144 -2.00 -27.45 14.32
N ASN A 145 -3.30 -27.28 14.58
CA ASN A 145 -4.23 -28.11 15.34
C ASN A 145 -3.81 -28.76 16.67
N GLN A 146 -4.41 -28.27 17.76
CA GLN A 146 -4.41 -28.93 19.06
C GLN A 146 -5.85 -29.25 19.52
N PRO A 147 -6.18 -30.53 19.76
CA PRO A 147 -7.20 -30.91 20.73
C PRO A 147 -6.57 -31.48 22.01
N SER A 148 -7.22 -31.17 23.12
CA SER A 148 -6.83 -31.42 24.51
C SER A 148 -6.95 -32.90 24.95
N ALA A 149 -5.97 -33.42 25.72
CA ALA A 149 -6.11 -33.97 27.10
C ALA A 149 -5.15 -35.12 27.50
N ALA A 150 -4.37 -34.87 28.59
CA ALA A 150 -3.95 -35.74 29.71
C ALA A 150 -2.75 -36.77 29.56
N PRO A 151 -2.11 -37.26 30.66
CA PRO A 151 -0.77 -36.84 31.11
C PRO A 151 0.23 -37.98 31.49
N ALA A 152 1.40 -37.60 32.07
CA ALA A 152 2.48 -38.40 32.72
C ALA A 152 3.64 -38.84 31.79
N GLN A 153 4.95 -38.84 32.14
CA GLN A 153 5.67 -38.88 33.41
C GLN A 153 7.10 -38.30 33.22
N GLN A 154 7.64 -37.69 34.28
CA GLN A 154 9.03 -37.20 34.38
C GLN A 154 10.05 -38.35 34.50
N ALA A 155 11.21 -38.23 33.86
CA ALA A 155 12.52 -38.62 34.40
C ALA A 155 13.66 -38.22 33.42
N PHE A 156 14.43 -37.18 33.76
CA PHE A 156 15.76 -36.92 33.18
C PHE A 156 16.83 -37.36 34.18
N PRO A 157 17.87 -38.11 33.77
CA PRO A 157 18.91 -38.55 34.68
C PRO A 157 19.88 -37.42 35.06
N SER A 158 20.07 -37.33 36.37
CA SER A 158 21.14 -36.63 37.07
C SER A 158 22.51 -37.23 36.71
N SER A 159 23.49 -36.40 36.34
CA SER A 159 24.80 -36.30 37.04
C SER A 159 25.87 -35.57 36.19
N GLY A 160 26.49 -34.54 36.78
CA GLY A 160 27.75 -33.93 36.33
C GLY A 160 27.55 -32.67 35.47
N GLY A 161 27.68 -31.43 35.94
CA GLY A 161 28.35 -30.90 37.12
C GLY A 161 29.59 -30.08 36.71
N PHE A 162 29.42 -28.80 36.37
CA PHE A 162 30.30 -27.67 36.77
C PHE A 162 29.74 -26.32 36.25
N ARG A 163 30.01 -25.22 36.98
CA ARG A 163 29.20 -23.98 37.05
C ARG A 163 29.71 -22.83 36.15
N LEU A 164 28.81 -21.86 35.92
CA LEU A 164 29.00 -20.61 35.18
C LEU A 164 29.66 -19.51 36.04
N GLY A 165 30.73 -18.89 35.51
CA GLY A 165 30.98 -17.44 35.59
C GLY A 165 31.95 -16.90 36.64
N GLY A 166 32.79 -15.95 36.19
CA GLY A 166 33.45 -14.93 37.02
C GLY A 166 34.82 -15.34 37.55
N ASP A 167 35.82 -14.54 37.19
CA ASP A 167 37.21 -14.74 37.54
C ASP A 167 37.46 -14.59 39.06
N GLU A 168 38.55 -15.20 39.50
CA GLU A 168 39.30 -14.96 40.74
C GLU A 168 38.97 -15.81 41.98
N GLU A 169 40.00 -15.91 42.80
CA GLU A 169 40.37 -16.98 43.72
C GLU A 169 39.40 -17.26 44.89
N GLU A 170 39.51 -18.51 45.38
CA GLU A 170 39.22 -18.94 46.76
C GLU A 170 37.81 -18.73 47.36
N GLY A 171 37.09 -19.84 47.56
CA GLY A 171 36.16 -19.97 48.69
C GLY A 171 34.77 -20.53 48.39
N GLN A 172 34.58 -21.82 48.66
CA GLN A 172 33.41 -22.42 49.33
C GLN A 172 31.97 -22.03 48.88
N GLY A 173 31.26 -23.00 48.28
CA GLY A 173 29.88 -23.34 48.67
C GLY A 173 28.70 -22.93 47.75
N HIS A 174 27.90 -23.92 47.33
CA HIS A 174 26.43 -23.95 47.10
C HIS A 174 25.68 -22.86 46.27
N PRO A 175 24.84 -23.22 45.27
CA PRO A 175 23.88 -22.30 44.65
C PRO A 175 22.47 -22.49 45.21
N THR A 176 21.76 -21.39 45.48
CA THR A 176 20.32 -21.36 45.78
C THR A 176 19.60 -20.46 44.78
N GLY A 177 18.31 -20.76 44.59
CA GLY A 177 17.54 -20.49 43.38
C GLY A 177 17.14 -19.05 43.10
N ALA A 178 16.85 -18.80 41.83
CA ALA A 178 16.20 -17.59 41.36
C ALA A 178 14.70 -17.60 41.73
N PRO A 179 14.17 -16.49 42.28
CA PRO A 179 12.74 -16.34 42.50
C PRO A 179 12.03 -15.98 41.18
N GLY A 180 10.97 -16.71 40.88
CA GLY A 180 10.14 -16.46 39.72
C GLY A 180 9.07 -15.40 39.92
N ARG A 181 8.31 -15.21 38.84
CA ARG A 181 6.88 -14.84 38.85
C ARG A 181 6.60 -13.37 39.17
N ASN A 182 6.83 -12.51 38.16
CA ASN A 182 6.17 -11.21 38.08
C ASN A 182 4.65 -11.41 38.00
N GLY A 183 4.02 -11.37 39.17
CA GLY A 183 2.58 -11.24 39.34
C GLY A 183 2.14 -9.81 39.07
N TYR A 184 0.97 -9.69 38.46
CA TYR A 184 0.21 -8.45 38.32
C TYR A 184 -0.13 -7.88 39.72
N GLN A 185 0.12 -6.58 39.94
CA GLN A 185 -0.68 -5.79 40.86
C GLN A 185 -0.94 -4.39 40.28
N THR A 186 -2.18 -4.00 40.47
CA THR A 186 -2.93 -2.87 39.91
C THR A 186 -2.67 -1.55 40.64
N ILE A 187 -3.06 -0.47 39.96
CA ILE A 187 -3.20 0.94 40.37
C ILE A 187 -3.52 1.17 41.86
N GLY A 188 -2.83 2.16 42.43
CA GLY A 188 -3.14 2.89 43.67
C GLY A 188 -2.29 4.15 43.76
#